data_AF-X0XYL8-F1
#
_entry.id   AF-X0XYL8-F1
#
_cell.length_a   1.000
_cell.length_b   1.000
_cell.length_c   1.000
_cell.angle_alpha   90.00
_cell.angle_beta   90.00
_cell.angle_gamma   90.00
#
_symmetry.space_group_name_H-M   'P 1'
#
loop_
_entity.id
_entity.type
_entity.pdbx_description
1 polymer ?
#
loop_
_entity_poly.entity_id
_entity_poly.type
_entity_poly.pdbx_seq_one_letter_code
_entity_poly.pdbx_strand_id
1 'polypeptide(L)'
;FAKKDTPQYSSITRDNFLGFGPSATTLLKDNFRINTFSVIEYINTLKDKRIPTALIFDFPERVRYLYWLFWSCYNLDIDKNNFFQLFNKDLDSNFWWEIKLGRLLGILENNGDGYKLTDKGAYLFHLVEQKYTNQYIDKTWRIARKTPWPEKIVLY
;
A
#
# COMPACT_ATOMS: atom_id res chain seq x y z
N PHE A 1 -20.33 9.55 5.41
CA PHE A 1 -19.65 10.70 6.04
C PHE A 1 -18.47 11.13 5.19
N ALA A 2 -18.72 11.99 4.21
CA ALA A 2 -17.73 12.83 3.52
C ALA A 2 -18.53 14.00 2.93
N LYS A 3 -18.03 15.23 2.97
CA LYS A 3 -18.73 16.38 2.37
C LYS A 3 -18.78 16.15 0.86
N LYS A 4 -19.88 16.51 0.21
CA LYS A 4 -19.99 16.50 -1.25
C LYS A 4 -18.86 17.37 -1.84
N ASP A 5 -18.24 16.90 -2.92
CA ASP A 5 -17.10 17.57 -3.59
C ASP A 5 -15.81 17.69 -2.77
N THR A 6 -15.63 16.85 -1.74
CA THR A 6 -14.33 16.71 -1.06
C THR A 6 -13.54 15.60 -1.72
N PRO A 7 -12.23 15.79 -2.00
CA PRO A 7 -11.36 14.71 -2.44
C PRO A 7 -11.45 13.52 -1.49
N GLN A 8 -11.45 12.31 -2.05
CA GLN A 8 -11.52 11.08 -1.27
C GLN A 8 -10.29 10.98 -0.37
N TYR A 9 -10.50 11.18 0.94
CA TYR A 9 -9.43 11.26 1.93
C TYR A 9 -9.31 9.92 2.64
N SER A 10 -8.39 9.06 2.19
CA SER A 10 -8.07 7.82 2.90
C SER A 10 -6.54 7.65 2.98
N SER A 11 -6.07 6.87 3.96
CA SER A 11 -4.66 6.50 4.07
C SER A 11 -4.17 5.66 2.88
N ILE A 12 -5.11 5.14 2.08
CA ILE A 12 -4.86 4.35 0.88
C ILE A 12 -4.60 5.25 -0.34
N THR A 13 -5.14 6.47 -0.35
CA THR A 13 -4.98 7.44 -1.44
C THR A 13 -3.79 8.39 -1.23
N ARG A 14 -2.99 8.18 -0.17
CA ARG A 14 -1.84 9.02 0.19
C ARG A 14 -0.55 8.25 0.01
N ASP A 15 0.34 8.74 -0.85
CA ASP A 15 1.64 8.11 -1.07
C ASP A 15 2.55 8.20 0.15
N ASN A 16 2.45 9.24 0.98
CA ASN A 16 3.19 9.31 2.24
C ASN A 16 2.30 9.89 3.35
N PHE A 17 2.38 9.31 4.55
CA PHE A 17 1.65 9.79 5.71
C PHE A 17 2.30 9.31 7.01
N LEU A 18 2.09 10.08 8.09
CA LEU A 18 2.47 9.72 9.45
C LEU A 18 1.22 9.31 10.24
N GLY A 19 1.26 8.14 10.86
CA GLY A 19 0.22 7.65 11.75
C GLY A 19 0.63 7.75 13.21
N PHE A 20 -0.24 8.34 14.01
CA PHE A 20 -0.07 8.48 15.46
C PHE A 20 -1.08 7.63 16.20
N GLY A 21 -0.65 7.08 17.33
CA GLY A 21 -1.47 6.20 18.17
C GLY A 21 -1.13 4.71 18.04
N PRO A 22 -1.68 3.88 18.96
CA PRO A 22 -1.52 2.44 18.90
C PRO A 22 -2.08 1.89 17.58
N SER A 23 -1.42 0.89 17.00
CA SER A 23 -1.74 0.27 15.70
C SER A 23 -1.67 1.18 14.47
N ALA A 24 -1.41 2.48 14.64
CA ALA A 24 -1.29 3.40 13.51
C ALA A 24 -0.09 3.04 12.63
N THR A 25 -0.28 3.21 11.33
CA THR A 25 0.75 2.95 10.32
C THR A 25 1.33 4.25 9.79
N THR A 26 2.58 4.21 9.38
CA THR A 26 3.29 5.33 8.75
C THR A 26 3.86 4.83 7.44
N LEU A 27 3.57 5.52 6.36
CA LEU A 27 4.11 5.25 5.03
C LEU A 27 5.09 6.38 4.69
N LEU A 28 6.38 6.05 4.67
CA LEU A 28 7.45 6.93 4.20
C LEU A 28 7.92 6.46 2.83
N LYS A 29 8.77 7.24 2.18
CA LYS A 29 9.36 6.92 0.87
C LYS A 29 9.98 5.51 0.82
N ASP A 30 10.78 5.20 1.83
CA ASP A 30 11.66 4.02 1.82
C ASP A 30 11.27 2.97 2.88
N ASN A 31 10.26 3.23 3.71
CA ASN A 31 9.79 2.25 4.69
C ASN A 31 8.31 2.44 5.06
N PHE A 32 7.70 1.32 5.42
CA PHE A 32 6.43 1.24 6.12
C PHE A 32 6.69 0.95 7.59
N ARG A 33 5.98 1.63 8.48
CA ARG A 33 6.10 1.42 9.92
C ARG A 33 4.74 1.16 10.52
N ILE A 34 4.71 0.30 11.53
CA ILE A 34 3.50 -0.01 12.29
C ILE A 34 3.82 0.22 13.77
N ASN A 35 3.03 1.05 14.43
CA ASN A 35 3.16 1.23 15.87
C ASN A 35 2.67 -0.01 16.63
N THR A 36 3.18 -0.21 17.84
CA THR A 36 2.67 -1.27 18.72
C THR A 36 1.16 -1.14 18.90
N PHE A 37 0.45 -2.28 18.91
CA PHE A 37 -0.99 -2.31 19.11
C PHE A 37 -1.37 -2.22 20.60
N SER A 38 -0.42 -2.48 21.49
CA SER A 38 -0.64 -2.36 22.94
C SER A 38 -0.64 -0.90 23.35
N VAL A 39 -1.77 -0.43 23.87
CA VAL A 39 -1.91 0.93 24.42
C VAL A 39 -0.92 1.18 25.55
N ILE A 40 -0.72 0.18 26.42
CA ILE A 40 0.19 0.26 27.56
C ILE A 40 1.63 0.44 27.08
N GLU A 41 2.07 -0.40 26.15
CA GLU A 41 3.42 -0.34 25.60
C GLU A 41 3.65 0.95 24.80
N TYR A 42 2.64 1.40 24.07
CA TYR A 42 2.69 2.68 23.35
C TYR A 42 2.95 3.85 24.33
N ILE A 43 2.18 3.93 25.43
CA ILE A 43 2.34 4.97 26.45
C ILE A 43 3.71 4.87 27.14
N ASN A 44 4.14 3.67 27.52
CA ASN A 44 5.43 3.47 28.18
C ASN A 44 6.60 3.87 27.28
N THR A 45 6.56 3.50 26.00
CA THR A 45 7.60 3.86 25.03
C THR A 45 7.70 5.37 24.82
N LEU A 46 6.55 6.07 24.81
CA LEU A 46 6.53 7.53 24.73
C LEU A 46 7.09 8.20 25.98
N LYS A 47 6.84 7.66 27.18
CA LYS A 47 7.44 8.16 28.43
C LYS A 47 8.97 8.09 28.38
N ASP A 48 9.51 7.05 27.75
CA ASP A 48 10.95 6.87 27.50
C ASP A 48 11.49 7.75 26.34
N LYS A 49 10.66 8.62 25.75
CA LYS A 49 10.99 9.44 24.57
C LYS A 49 11.43 8.62 23.33
N ARG A 50 10.95 7.39 23.22
CA ARG A 50 11.18 6.50 22.07
C ARG A 50 9.99 6.50 21.12
N ILE A 51 10.23 6.17 19.85
CA ILE A 51 9.17 6.03 18.86
C ILE A 51 8.55 4.64 19.01
N PRO A 52 7.22 4.52 19.19
CA PRO A 52 6.55 3.25 19.48
C PRO A 52 6.35 2.36 18.25
N THR A 53 7.30 2.34 17.31
CA THR A 53 7.27 1.53 16.10
C THR A 53 7.64 0.08 16.43
N ALA A 54 6.69 -0.83 16.26
CA ALA A 54 6.85 -2.25 16.54
C ALA A 54 7.38 -3.04 15.34
N LEU A 55 7.01 -2.63 14.12
CA LEU A 55 7.46 -3.25 12.88
C LEU A 55 7.89 -2.19 11.89
N ILE A 56 8.98 -2.50 11.19
CA ILE A 56 9.47 -1.73 10.06
C ILE A 56 9.58 -2.70 8.88
N PHE A 57 9.00 -2.30 7.76
CA PHE A 57 9.17 -2.97 6.48
C PHE A 57 9.87 -2.01 5.55
N ASP A 58 11.09 -2.34 5.16
CA ASP A 58 11.81 -1.55 4.17
C ASP A 58 11.13 -1.70 2.81
N PHE A 59 10.99 -0.59 2.10
CA PHE A 59 10.50 -0.55 0.74
C PHE A 59 11.69 -0.38 -0.21
N PRO A 60 12.29 -1.48 -0.71
CA PRO A 60 13.11 -1.39 -1.90
C PRO A 60 12.31 -0.69 -3.01
N GLU A 61 13.00 0.10 -3.82
CA GLU A 61 12.40 0.91 -4.88
C GLU A 61 11.38 0.13 -5.74
N ARG A 62 11.75 -1.08 -6.18
CA ARG A 62 10.84 -1.96 -6.95
C ARG A 62 9.57 -2.35 -6.18
N VAL A 63 9.69 -2.64 -4.89
CA VAL A 63 8.53 -2.99 -4.02
C VAL A 63 7.63 -1.78 -3.85
N ARG A 64 8.21 -0.58 -3.74
CA ARG A 64 7.43 0.65 -3.68
C ARG A 64 6.63 0.89 -4.96
N TYR A 65 7.20 0.61 -6.12
CA TYR A 65 6.48 0.69 -7.39
C TYR A 65 5.33 -0.31 -7.46
N LEU A 66 5.55 -1.53 -6.98
CA LEU A 66 4.49 -2.55 -6.91
C LEU A 66 3.38 -2.18 -5.93
N TYR A 67 3.73 -1.60 -4.78
CA TYR A 67 2.76 -1.10 -3.81
C TYR A 67 1.88 0.00 -4.41
N TRP A 68 2.50 0.97 -5.11
CA TRP A 68 1.75 2.00 -5.83
C TRP A 68 0.83 1.37 -6.88
N LEU A 69 1.36 0.46 -7.73
CA LEU A 69 0.59 -0.18 -8.79
C LEU A 69 -0.60 -0.97 -8.24
N PHE A 70 -0.43 -1.66 -7.11
CA PHE A 70 -1.52 -2.37 -6.44
C PHE A 70 -2.67 -1.43 -6.10
N TRP A 71 -2.39 -0.26 -5.51
CA TRP A 71 -3.43 0.70 -5.16
C TRP A 71 -3.99 1.48 -6.36
N SER A 72 -3.20 1.72 -7.41
CA SER A 72 -3.69 2.23 -8.69
C SER A 72 -4.69 1.26 -9.31
N CYS A 73 -4.38 -0.04 -9.32
CA CYS A 73 -5.30 -1.08 -9.77
C CYS A 73 -6.57 -1.17 -8.90
N TYR A 74 -6.45 -0.98 -7.57
CA TYR A 74 -7.60 -0.90 -6.66
C TYR A 74 -8.54 0.26 -7.01
N ASN A 75 -7.98 1.39 -7.43
CA ASN A 75 -8.75 2.55 -7.92
C ASN A 75 -9.20 2.40 -9.39
N LEU A 76 -8.89 1.27 -10.04
CA LEU A 76 -9.15 0.97 -11.45
C LEU A 76 -8.48 1.92 -12.46
N ASP A 77 -7.54 2.74 -12.01
CA ASP A 77 -6.90 3.78 -12.81
C ASP A 77 -5.40 3.84 -12.54
N ILE A 78 -4.61 3.72 -13.60
CA ILE A 78 -3.16 3.68 -13.58
C ILE A 78 -2.65 4.88 -14.37
N ASP A 79 -2.45 5.99 -13.68
CA ASP A 79 -1.98 7.26 -14.26
C ASP A 79 -0.45 7.30 -14.35
N LYS A 80 0.08 7.49 -15.56
CA LYS A 80 1.53 7.58 -15.81
C LYS A 80 2.15 8.85 -15.24
N ASN A 81 1.45 9.97 -15.30
CA ASN A 81 1.91 11.25 -14.76
C ASN A 81 2.00 11.18 -13.24
N ASN A 82 1.02 10.55 -12.59
CA ASN A 82 1.08 10.33 -11.14
C ASN A 82 2.29 9.48 -10.76
N PHE A 83 2.55 8.38 -11.46
CA PHE A 83 3.74 7.55 -11.24
C PHE A 83 5.04 8.37 -11.41
N PHE A 84 5.12 9.15 -12.48
CA PHE A 84 6.28 9.98 -12.77
C PHE A 84 6.51 11.05 -11.69
N GLN A 85 5.46 11.72 -11.20
CA GLN A 85 5.60 12.72 -10.14
C GLN A 85 6.10 12.12 -8.81
N LEU A 86 5.70 10.88 -8.51
CA LEU A 86 6.06 10.22 -7.26
C LEU A 86 7.48 9.64 -7.27
N PHE A 87 7.91 9.10 -8.40
CA PHE A 87 9.15 8.34 -8.49
C PHE A 87 10.20 8.96 -9.41
N ASN A 88 9.83 9.97 -10.20
CA ASN A 88 10.65 10.53 -11.27
C ASN A 88 11.13 9.46 -12.25
N LYS A 89 10.25 8.51 -12.56
CA LYS A 89 10.46 7.37 -13.45
C LYS A 89 9.29 7.20 -14.40
N ASP A 90 9.56 6.65 -15.57
CA ASP A 90 8.53 6.30 -16.53
C ASP A 90 7.87 4.95 -16.19
N LEU A 91 6.54 4.91 -16.18
CA LEU A 91 5.76 3.72 -15.83
C LEU A 91 6.00 2.60 -16.85
N ASP A 92 5.93 2.93 -18.14
CA ASP A 92 6.03 1.94 -19.22
C ASP A 92 7.40 1.28 -19.19
N SER A 93 8.46 2.02 -18.95
CA SER A 93 9.82 1.48 -18.85
C SER A 93 9.99 0.51 -17.67
N ASN A 94 9.32 0.77 -16.54
CA ASN A 94 9.44 -0.05 -15.33
C ASN A 94 8.52 -1.27 -15.31
N PHE A 95 7.41 -1.24 -16.06
CA PHE A 95 6.39 -2.28 -16.11
C PHE A 95 6.06 -2.74 -17.54
N TRP A 96 7.00 -2.58 -18.47
CA TRP A 96 6.76 -2.79 -19.90
C TRP A 96 6.19 -4.18 -20.19
N TRP A 97 6.68 -5.20 -19.48
CA TRP A 97 6.27 -6.59 -19.68
C TRP A 97 4.89 -6.85 -19.09
N GLU A 98 4.64 -6.40 -17.86
CA GLU A 98 3.37 -6.54 -17.16
C GLU A 98 2.24 -5.81 -17.89
N ILE A 99 2.49 -4.58 -18.37
CA ILE A 99 1.55 -3.79 -19.16
C ILE A 99 1.29 -4.48 -20.49
N LYS A 100 2.33 -4.95 -21.20
CA LYS A 100 2.18 -5.63 -22.49
C LYS A 100 1.33 -6.89 -22.37
N LEU A 101 1.58 -7.72 -21.35
CA LEU A 101 0.78 -8.91 -21.07
C LEU A 101 -0.65 -8.55 -20.66
N GLY A 102 -0.82 -7.55 -19.79
CA GLY A 102 -2.13 -7.09 -19.36
C GLY A 102 -2.99 -6.62 -20.53
N ARG A 103 -2.41 -5.87 -21.47
CA ARG A 103 -3.10 -5.45 -22.70
C ARG A 103 -3.42 -6.62 -23.62
N LEU A 104 -2.47 -7.54 -23.84
CA LEU A 104 -2.68 -8.71 -24.69
C LEU A 104 -3.81 -9.62 -24.18
N LEU A 105 -3.92 -9.76 -22.85
CA LEU A 105 -4.94 -10.57 -22.19
C LEU A 105 -6.28 -9.85 -22.00
N GLY A 106 -6.40 -8.59 -22.42
CA GLY A 106 -7.60 -7.76 -22.25
C GLY A 106 -7.89 -7.40 -20.79
N ILE A 107 -6.85 -7.35 -19.94
CA ILE A 107 -6.92 -6.94 -18.52
C ILE A 107 -6.82 -5.41 -18.42
N LEU A 108 -6.02 -4.80 -19.29
CA LEU A 108 -5.75 -3.36 -19.30
C LEU A 108 -6.12 -2.74 -20.65
N GLU A 109 -6.70 -1.55 -20.59
CA GLU A 109 -6.99 -0.70 -21.74
C GLU A 109 -6.28 0.64 -21.61
N ASN A 110 -5.89 1.25 -22.74
CA ASN A 110 -5.27 2.57 -22.75
C ASN A 110 -6.36 3.64 -22.66
N ASN A 111 -6.20 4.61 -21.77
CA ASN A 111 -7.13 5.71 -21.54
C ASN A 111 -6.58 7.09 -22.00
N GLY A 112 -5.43 7.13 -22.69
CA GLY A 112 -4.71 8.33 -23.09
C GLY A 112 -3.55 8.67 -22.13
N ASP A 113 -3.89 8.96 -20.88
CA ASP A 113 -2.93 9.39 -19.85
C ASP A 113 -2.28 8.23 -19.06
N GLY A 114 -2.67 7.00 -19.38
CA GLY A 114 -2.22 5.80 -18.69
C GLY A 114 -3.00 4.55 -19.09
N TYR A 115 -3.45 3.79 -18.09
CA TYR A 115 -4.21 2.55 -18.28
C TYR A 115 -5.39 2.46 -17.32
N LYS A 116 -6.45 1.78 -17.76
CA LYS A 116 -7.58 1.38 -16.90
C LYS A 116 -7.73 -0.13 -16.90
N LEU A 117 -8.22 -0.66 -15.78
CA LEU A 117 -8.61 -2.06 -15.72
C LEU A 117 -9.95 -2.22 -16.47
N THR A 118 -10.03 -3.26 -17.31
CA THR A 118 -11.30 -3.69 -17.89
C THR A 118 -12.16 -4.38 -16.83
N ASP A 119 -13.44 -4.68 -17.10
CA ASP A 119 -14.27 -5.47 -16.17
C ASP A 119 -13.62 -6.81 -15.81
N LYS A 120 -12.99 -7.48 -16.80
CA LYS A 120 -12.21 -8.70 -16.60
C LYS A 120 -10.99 -8.43 -15.72
N GLY A 121 -10.27 -7.33 -15.95
CA GLY A 121 -9.13 -6.95 -15.14
C GLY A 121 -9.49 -6.64 -13.70
N ALA A 122 -10.58 -5.89 -13.48
CA ALA A 122 -11.12 -5.56 -12.18
C ALA A 122 -11.50 -6.84 -11.41
N TYR A 123 -12.19 -7.78 -12.06
CA TYR A 123 -12.52 -9.07 -11.46
C TYR A 123 -11.26 -9.86 -11.03
N LEU A 124 -10.26 -9.97 -11.91
CA LEU A 124 -9.00 -10.66 -11.59
C LEU A 124 -8.24 -9.95 -10.47
N PHE A 125 -8.20 -8.62 -10.49
CA PHE A 125 -7.58 -7.83 -9.44
C PHE A 125 -8.27 -8.06 -8.09
N HIS A 126 -9.60 -8.14 -8.07
CA HIS A 126 -10.34 -8.43 -6.85
C HIS A 126 -9.95 -9.78 -6.21
N LEU A 127 -9.68 -10.80 -7.02
CA LEU A 127 -9.18 -12.10 -6.52
C LEU A 127 -7.77 -11.97 -5.92
N VAL A 128 -6.89 -11.20 -6.57
CA VAL A 128 -5.54 -10.92 -6.06
C VAL A 128 -5.60 -10.14 -4.75
N GLU A 129 -6.40 -9.08 -4.71
CA GLU A 129 -6.64 -8.24 -3.54
C GLU A 129 -7.14 -9.07 -2.35
N GLN A 130 -8.15 -9.93 -2.57
CA GLN A 130 -8.69 -10.79 -1.52
C GLN A 130 -7.62 -11.72 -0.92
N LYS A 131 -6.81 -12.34 -1.79
CA LYS A 131 -5.71 -13.20 -1.33
C LYS A 131 -4.65 -12.39 -0.58
N TYR A 132 -4.28 -11.21 -1.09
CA TYR A 132 -3.31 -10.33 -0.47
C TYR A 132 -3.76 -9.86 0.92
N THR A 133 -5.00 -9.41 1.05
CA THR A 133 -5.58 -8.98 2.34
C THR A 133 -5.56 -10.12 3.35
N ASN A 134 -6.03 -11.30 2.98
CA ASN A 134 -6.09 -12.45 3.88
C ASN A 134 -4.70 -12.96 4.31
N GLN A 135 -3.74 -13.04 3.38
CA GLN A 135 -2.44 -13.64 3.67
C GLN A 135 -1.47 -12.66 4.35
N TYR A 136 -1.52 -11.38 4.00
CA TYR A 136 -0.52 -10.40 4.38
C TYR A 136 -1.06 -9.44 5.45
N ILE A 137 -2.17 -8.76 5.17
CA ILE A 137 -2.73 -7.73 6.06
C ILE A 137 -3.29 -8.38 7.33
N ASP A 138 -4.24 -9.31 7.18
CA ASP A 138 -4.92 -9.92 8.33
C ASP A 138 -3.95 -10.69 9.22
N LYS A 139 -2.99 -11.40 8.62
CA LYS A 139 -1.95 -12.10 9.37
C LYS A 139 -1.09 -11.14 10.18
N THR A 140 -0.67 -10.03 9.57
CA THR A 140 0.14 -8.99 10.24
C THR A 140 -0.63 -8.39 11.42
N TRP A 141 -1.89 -7.99 11.20
CA TRP A 141 -2.74 -7.41 12.25
C TRP A 141 -3.05 -8.42 13.36
N ARG A 142 -3.22 -9.70 13.04
CA ARG A 142 -3.45 -10.74 14.04
C ARG A 142 -2.23 -10.96 14.93
N ILE A 143 -1.02 -10.96 14.37
CA ILE A 143 0.21 -11.13 15.15
C ILE A 143 0.48 -9.89 15.99
N ALA A 144 0.42 -8.69 15.39
CA ALA A 144 0.67 -7.43 16.08
C ALA A 144 -0.31 -7.17 17.24
N ARG A 145 -1.57 -7.65 17.14
CA ARG A 145 -2.54 -7.61 18.24
C ARG A 145 -2.18 -8.51 19.42
N LYS A 146 -1.53 -9.65 19.17
CA LYS A 146 -1.20 -10.65 20.20
C LYS A 146 0.15 -10.39 20.84
N THR A 147 1.10 -9.87 20.07
CA THR A 147 2.48 -9.64 20.50
C THR A 147 2.81 -8.16 20.30
N PRO A 148 2.98 -7.37 21.39
CA PRO A 148 3.22 -5.93 21.28
C PRO A 148 4.48 -5.54 20.51
N TRP A 149 5.52 -6.37 20.56
CA TRP A 149 6.83 -6.17 19.93
C TRP A 149 7.26 -7.45 19.18
N PRO A 150 6.67 -7.75 18.02
CA PRO A 150 7.04 -8.93 17.24
C PRO A 150 8.39 -8.70 16.55
N GLU A 151 9.34 -9.62 16.71
CA GLU A 151 10.68 -9.50 16.07
C GLU A 151 10.61 -9.59 14.54
N LYS A 152 9.76 -10.49 14.02
CA LYS A 152 9.54 -10.67 12.58
C LYS A 152 8.17 -11.29 12.30
N ILE A 153 7.64 -11.03 11.11
CA ILE A 153 6.46 -11.70 10.58
C ILE A 153 6.85 -12.38 9.27
N VAL A 154 6.79 -13.71 9.26
CA VAL A 154 7.01 -14.48 8.03
C VAL A 154 5.69 -14.56 7.28
N LEU A 155 5.68 -14.06 6.04
CA LEU A 155 4.55 -14.11 5.12
C LEU A 155 4.81 -15.24 4.10
N TYR A 156 3.77 -15.96 3.70
CA TYR A 156 3.83 -17.14 2.80
C TYR A 156 2.86 -16.97 1.64
#